data_AF-A0A1H3U7J7-F1
#
_entry.id   AF-A0A1H3U7J7-F1
#
_cell.length_a   1.000
_cell.length_b   1.000
_cell.length_c   1.000
_cell.angle_alpha   90.00
_cell.angle_beta   90.00
_cell.angle_gamma   90.00
#
_symmetry.space_group_name_H-M   'P 1'
#
loop_
_entity.id
_entity.type
_entity.pdbx_description
1 polymer ?
#
loop_
_entity_poly.entity_id
_entity_poly.type
_entity_poly.pdbx_seq_one_letter_code
_entity_poly.pdbx_strand_id
1 'polypeptide(L)'
;MSSLNQALRAALDHRQDLLVELHQQGTDCYRLFHGSQEGAGGLTIDRYGPQLLVQSFHQTLEREALLQVQQTIGEQLGLDTLLVYNDRSRGNSRIDREDPVYRAEEEALEDLVGHEWGLNYRIRGRHAGQDPLLFLDLRNARGWVKAHSAGKSVLNLFAYTCGVGLSAAAGGAREVCNLDFAEGNLAVGRENGQLNPHLPAMQFVQSDYFPAIRQLAGLPITQRRGQKLPSYPRLEQRQYDLVLLDPPAWAKSAFGTVDLLRDYQSLLKPALLATADNGVLICCNNLAKVALDDWREQVLRCAEKAGRPVREWQVLTPGQDFPSLDQQPPLKTLILHL
;
A
#
# COMPACT_ATOMS: atom_id res chain seq x y z
N MET A 1 -6.24 2.60 34.90
CA MET A 1 -5.92 2.61 33.46
C MET A 1 -6.51 1.36 32.84
N SER A 2 -7.25 1.47 31.73
CA SER A 2 -7.79 0.29 31.03
C SER A 2 -6.65 -0.57 30.45
N SER A 3 -6.91 -1.86 30.20
CA SER A 3 -5.94 -2.77 29.56
C SER A 3 -5.46 -2.22 28.20
N LEU A 4 -6.36 -1.63 27.42
CA LEU A 4 -6.03 -0.97 26.16
C LEU A 4 -5.05 0.21 26.37
N ASN A 5 -5.26 1.05 27.39
CA ASN A 5 -4.37 2.18 27.62
C ASN A 5 -2.96 1.73 28.02
N GLN A 6 -2.85 0.66 28.82
CA GLN A 6 -1.56 0.07 29.17
C GLN A 6 -0.84 -0.50 27.93
N ALA A 7 -1.56 -1.26 27.10
CA ALA A 7 -1.04 -1.81 25.85
C ALA A 7 -0.59 -0.72 24.87
N LEU A 8 -1.40 0.35 24.72
CA LEU A 8 -1.07 1.49 23.89
C LEU A 8 0.21 2.20 24.37
N ARG A 9 0.33 2.50 25.67
CA ARG A 9 1.54 3.12 26.23
C ARG A 9 2.78 2.27 25.94
N ALA A 10 2.72 0.96 26.19
CA ALA A 10 3.82 0.05 25.89
C ALA A 10 4.19 0.05 24.39
N ALA A 11 3.20 0.05 23.49
CA ALA A 11 3.42 0.13 22.05
C ALA A 11 4.08 1.46 21.62
N LEU A 12 3.67 2.58 22.22
CA LEU A 12 4.25 3.90 21.99
C LEU A 12 5.69 3.99 22.51
N ASP A 13 5.94 3.47 23.71
CA ASP A 13 7.28 3.43 24.31
C ASP A 13 8.25 2.60 23.45
N HIS A 14 7.82 1.41 22.98
CA HIS A 14 8.61 0.59 22.05
C HIS A 14 8.91 1.26 20.71
N ARG A 15 8.14 2.28 20.32
CA ARG A 15 8.31 3.01 19.05
C ARG A 15 9.05 4.32 19.20
N GLN A 16 9.45 4.75 20.41
CA GLN A 16 9.99 6.10 20.62
C GLN A 16 11.17 6.41 19.68
N ASP A 17 12.15 5.51 19.59
CA ASP A 17 13.32 5.68 18.71
C ASP A 17 12.92 5.68 17.23
N LEU A 18 12.00 4.78 16.84
CA LEU A 18 11.48 4.72 15.48
C LEU A 18 10.76 6.03 15.10
N LEU A 19 9.95 6.60 16.00
CA LEU A 19 9.24 7.85 15.73
C LEU A 19 10.21 9.01 15.51
N VAL A 20 11.29 9.08 16.29
CA VAL A 20 12.36 10.06 16.10
C VAL A 20 13.00 9.89 14.72
N GLU A 21 13.33 8.66 14.32
CA GLU A 21 13.90 8.36 12.99
C GLU A 21 12.92 8.78 11.87
N LEU A 22 11.65 8.39 11.97
CA LEU A 22 10.63 8.71 10.96
C LEU A 22 10.44 10.23 10.83
N HIS A 23 10.41 10.98 11.93
CA HIS A 23 10.31 12.44 11.88
C HIS A 23 11.54 13.07 11.22
N GLN A 24 12.75 12.57 11.48
CA GLN A 24 13.97 13.01 10.79
C GLN A 24 13.94 12.71 9.28
N GLN A 25 13.27 11.63 8.87
CA GLN A 25 13.03 11.27 7.47
C GLN A 25 11.91 12.11 6.81
N GLY A 26 11.28 13.03 7.55
CA GLY A 26 10.13 13.79 7.08
C GLY A 26 8.88 12.91 6.92
N THR A 27 8.66 11.99 7.86
CA THR A 27 7.53 11.06 7.87
C THR A 27 6.67 11.26 9.12
N ASP A 28 5.41 11.63 8.93
CA ASP A 28 4.38 11.68 9.98
C ASP A 28 3.18 10.76 9.70
N CYS A 29 3.37 9.84 8.74
CA CYS A 29 2.46 8.76 8.39
C CYS A 29 3.00 7.41 8.89
N TYR A 30 2.44 6.87 9.98
CA TYR A 30 2.92 5.62 10.60
C TYR A 30 1.88 4.95 11.53
N ARG A 31 2.06 3.65 11.78
CA ARG A 31 1.23 2.88 12.70
C ARG A 31 1.66 3.14 14.15
N LEU A 32 0.73 3.64 14.96
CA LEU A 32 0.94 3.86 16.40
C LEU A 32 0.61 2.63 17.24
N PHE A 33 -0.35 1.82 16.78
CA PHE A 33 -0.79 0.61 17.48
C PHE A 33 -1.30 -0.45 16.49
N HIS A 34 -0.72 -1.65 16.58
CA HIS A 34 -1.00 -2.82 15.77
C HIS A 34 -1.65 -3.91 16.65
N GLY A 35 -2.92 -3.73 16.99
CA GLY A 35 -3.55 -4.43 18.11
C GLY A 35 -3.60 -5.96 18.03
N SER A 36 -3.54 -6.55 16.83
CA SER A 36 -3.38 -8.01 16.65
C SER A 36 -2.08 -8.57 17.24
N GLN A 37 -1.06 -7.73 17.40
CA GLN A 37 0.27 -8.09 17.92
C GLN A 37 0.53 -7.45 19.29
N GLU A 38 -0.32 -6.48 19.68
CA GLU A 38 -0.07 -5.61 20.82
C GLU A 38 -1.21 -5.61 21.84
N GLY A 39 -2.01 -6.69 21.88
CA GLY A 39 -2.92 -6.98 22.98
C GLY A 39 -4.36 -6.46 22.85
N ALA A 40 -4.77 -5.98 21.67
CA ALA A 40 -6.16 -5.65 21.37
C ALA A 40 -6.51 -6.01 19.91
N GLY A 41 -6.72 -7.30 19.67
CA GLY A 41 -6.99 -7.84 18.34
C GLY A 41 -8.18 -7.15 17.66
N GLY A 42 -7.99 -6.79 16.39
CA GLY A 42 -8.99 -6.04 15.63
C GLY A 42 -8.94 -4.53 15.84
N LEU A 43 -8.01 -3.98 16.65
CA LEU A 43 -7.82 -2.53 16.76
C LEU A 43 -6.56 -2.08 16.03
N THR A 44 -6.68 -0.98 15.31
CA THR A 44 -5.57 -0.37 14.57
C THR A 44 -5.61 1.15 14.78
N ILE A 45 -4.47 1.76 15.12
CA ILE A 45 -4.33 3.20 15.31
C ILE A 45 -3.18 3.70 14.44
N ASP A 46 -3.48 4.60 13.49
CA ASP A 46 -2.53 5.22 12.56
C ASP A 46 -2.48 6.73 12.77
N ARG A 47 -1.30 7.31 12.57
CA ARG A 47 -1.16 8.74 12.29
C ARG A 47 -1.03 8.94 10.78
N TYR A 48 -1.76 9.91 10.25
CA TYR A 48 -1.60 10.44 8.90
C TYR A 48 -1.55 11.97 8.97
N GLY A 49 -0.35 12.55 9.06
CA GLY A 49 -0.21 13.99 9.26
C GLY A 49 -0.83 14.44 10.60
N PRO A 50 -1.79 15.39 10.59
CA PRO A 50 -2.53 15.79 11.79
C PRO A 50 -3.63 14.80 12.18
N GLN A 51 -4.03 13.88 11.30
CA GLN A 51 -5.14 12.97 11.54
C GLN A 51 -4.71 11.74 12.34
N LEU A 52 -5.50 11.39 13.35
CA LEU A 52 -5.42 10.13 14.08
C LEU A 52 -6.57 9.23 13.63
N LEU A 53 -6.25 8.22 12.82
CA LEU A 53 -7.23 7.27 12.34
C LEU A 53 -7.26 6.04 13.25
N VAL A 54 -8.39 5.85 13.93
CA VAL A 54 -8.67 4.64 14.70
C VAL A 54 -9.63 3.77 13.90
N GLN A 55 -9.28 2.51 13.66
CA GLN A 55 -10.18 1.53 13.06
C GLN A 55 -10.31 0.32 13.97
N SER A 56 -11.54 -0.11 14.21
CA SER A 56 -11.84 -1.36 14.91
C SER A 56 -12.53 -2.37 14.00
N PHE A 57 -12.21 -3.63 14.19
CA PHE A 57 -12.73 -4.78 13.48
C PHE A 57 -13.27 -5.78 14.50
N HIS A 58 -14.36 -6.46 14.17
CA HIS A 58 -15.09 -7.41 15.02
C HIS A 58 -15.72 -6.85 16.31
N GLN A 59 -15.13 -5.82 16.93
CA GLN A 59 -15.60 -5.20 18.16
C GLN A 59 -15.59 -3.67 18.03
N THR A 60 -16.69 -3.03 18.42
CA THR A 60 -16.79 -1.57 18.55
C THR A 60 -15.96 -1.10 19.75
N LEU A 61 -15.23 0.00 19.60
CA LEU A 61 -14.55 0.67 20.70
C LEU A 61 -15.47 1.72 21.33
N GLU A 62 -15.52 1.79 22.65
CA GLU A 62 -16.35 2.77 23.38
C GLU A 62 -15.83 4.21 23.22
N ARG A 63 -16.73 5.19 23.27
CA ARG A 63 -16.39 6.62 23.09
C ARG A 63 -15.33 7.11 24.07
N GLU A 64 -15.44 6.75 25.34
CA GLU A 64 -14.47 7.15 26.38
C GLU A 64 -13.07 6.57 26.10
N ALA A 65 -13.02 5.33 25.60
CA ALA A 65 -11.76 4.69 25.23
C ALA A 65 -11.11 5.39 24.01
N LEU A 66 -11.90 5.80 23.02
CA LEU A 66 -11.41 6.59 21.86
C LEU A 66 -10.78 7.91 22.29
N LEU A 67 -11.47 8.68 23.15
CA LEU A 67 -10.96 9.95 23.65
C LEU A 67 -9.70 9.76 24.49
N GLN A 68 -9.64 8.71 25.30
CA GLN A 68 -8.44 8.37 26.08
C GLN A 68 -7.26 7.97 25.18
N VAL A 69 -7.51 7.25 24.08
CA VAL A 69 -6.51 6.92 23.06
C VAL A 69 -5.96 8.20 22.43
N GLN A 70 -6.84 9.10 21.98
CA GLN A 70 -6.46 10.39 21.38
C GLN A 70 -5.62 11.22 22.35
N GLN A 71 -6.07 11.36 23.61
CA GLN A 71 -5.34 12.10 24.64
C GLN A 71 -3.95 11.50 24.88
N THR A 72 -3.85 10.19 25.06
CA THR A 72 -2.56 9.52 25.35
C THR A 72 -1.56 9.72 24.22
N ILE A 73 -2.03 9.63 22.97
CA ILE A 73 -1.19 9.83 21.78
C ILE A 73 -0.80 11.31 21.64
N GLY A 74 -1.73 12.23 21.88
CA GLY A 74 -1.45 13.66 21.83
C GLY A 74 -0.42 14.09 22.87
N GLU A 75 -0.50 13.57 24.09
CA GLU A 75 0.49 13.77 25.15
C GLU A 75 1.87 13.23 24.74
N GLN A 76 1.94 12.01 24.20
CA GLN A 76 3.20 11.37 23.80
C GLN A 76 3.87 12.08 22.63
N LEU A 77 3.08 12.53 21.64
CA LEU A 77 3.59 13.19 20.44
C LEU A 77 3.74 14.71 20.61
N GLY A 78 3.20 15.28 21.68
CA GLY A 78 3.16 16.73 21.90
C GLY A 78 2.35 17.48 20.85
N LEU A 79 1.25 16.90 20.36
CA LEU A 79 0.42 17.49 19.32
C LEU A 79 -1.07 17.17 19.46
N ASP A 80 -1.91 18.13 19.09
CA ASP A 80 -3.35 17.91 19.01
C ASP A 80 -3.70 17.19 17.71
N THR A 81 -4.20 15.96 17.82
CA THR A 81 -4.60 15.14 16.66
C THR A 81 -6.07 15.31 16.31
N LEU A 82 -6.38 15.27 15.02
CA LEU A 82 -7.74 15.23 14.49
C LEU A 82 -8.25 13.77 14.45
N LEU A 83 -9.09 13.39 15.42
CA LEU A 83 -9.57 12.01 15.55
C LEU A 83 -10.62 11.69 14.47
N VAL A 84 -10.39 10.58 13.76
CA VAL A 84 -11.40 9.92 12.94
C VAL A 84 -11.52 8.47 13.41
N TYR A 85 -12.74 8.04 13.70
CA TYR A 85 -13.04 6.66 14.08
C TYR A 85 -13.84 5.97 12.96
N ASN A 86 -13.24 4.92 12.39
CA ASN A 86 -13.89 4.02 11.44
C ASN A 86 -14.24 2.71 12.15
N ASP A 87 -15.48 2.60 12.64
CA ASP A 87 -16.00 1.34 13.15
C ASP A 87 -16.28 0.38 11.98
N ARG A 88 -15.51 -0.71 11.91
CA ARG A 88 -15.63 -1.78 10.90
C ARG A 88 -15.99 -3.12 11.58
N SER A 89 -16.63 -3.07 12.74
CA SER A 89 -17.00 -4.26 13.53
C SER A 89 -18.15 -5.06 12.93
N ARG A 90 -19.04 -4.40 12.17
CA ARG A 90 -20.23 -4.99 11.55
C ARG A 90 -19.90 -5.83 10.29
N GLY A 91 -20.94 -6.44 9.72
CA GLY A 91 -20.82 -7.39 8.60
C GLY A 91 -19.98 -6.89 7.41
N ASN A 92 -19.12 -7.77 6.88
CA ASN A 92 -18.16 -7.52 5.79
C ASN A 92 -17.11 -6.44 6.10
N SER A 93 -16.92 -6.07 7.39
CA SER A 93 -15.90 -5.12 7.83
C SER A 93 -15.96 -3.78 7.09
N ARG A 94 -17.19 -3.32 6.80
CA ARG A 94 -17.44 -2.01 6.19
C ARG A 94 -17.52 -0.95 7.27
N ILE A 95 -17.06 0.26 6.95
CA ILE A 95 -17.17 1.43 7.82
C ILE A 95 -18.67 1.73 8.06
N ASP A 96 -19.06 1.76 9.33
CA ASP A 96 -20.34 2.34 9.75
C ASP A 96 -20.26 3.87 9.60
N ARG A 97 -21.06 4.42 8.68
CA ARG A 97 -21.07 5.86 8.36
C ARG A 97 -22.15 6.64 9.11
N GLU A 98 -22.90 5.98 10.00
CA GLU A 98 -23.85 6.64 10.90
C GLU A 98 -23.14 7.25 12.12
N ASP A 99 -21.88 6.85 12.36
CA ASP A 99 -21.04 7.33 13.47
C ASP A 99 -21.70 7.24 14.86
N PRO A 100 -22.30 6.09 15.24
CA PRO A 100 -23.11 6.00 16.45
C PRO A 100 -22.29 6.18 17.75
N VAL A 101 -20.98 5.98 17.70
CA VAL A 101 -20.07 6.09 18.85
C VAL A 101 -19.39 7.44 18.92
N TYR A 102 -18.86 7.91 17.78
CA TYR A 102 -18.07 9.12 17.72
C TYR A 102 -18.21 9.74 16.33
N ARG A 103 -18.75 10.96 16.30
CA ARG A 103 -18.77 11.81 15.12
C ARG A 103 -17.51 12.68 15.13
N ALA A 104 -16.71 12.57 14.08
CA ALA A 104 -15.53 13.38 13.91
C ALA A 104 -15.90 14.87 13.72
N GLU A 105 -15.03 15.76 14.20
CA GLU A 105 -15.12 17.19 13.95
C GLU A 105 -14.97 17.48 12.44
N GLU A 106 -15.50 18.61 11.97
CA GLU A 106 -15.51 18.93 10.53
C GLU A 106 -14.09 19.04 9.97
N GLU A 107 -13.16 19.63 10.72
CA GLU A 107 -11.75 19.79 10.35
C GLU A 107 -11.05 18.42 10.19
N ALA A 108 -11.47 17.41 10.95
CA ALA A 108 -10.91 16.06 10.85
C ALA A 108 -11.34 15.32 9.57
N LEU A 109 -12.40 15.81 8.91
CA LEU A 109 -12.97 15.24 7.69
C LEU A 109 -12.58 16.00 6.42
N GLU A 110 -11.79 17.07 6.54
CA GLU A 110 -11.26 17.82 5.40
C GLU A 110 -10.20 17.06 4.60
N ASP A 111 -9.85 17.64 3.45
CA ASP A 111 -8.76 17.22 2.61
C ASP A 111 -7.41 17.64 3.26
N LEU A 112 -6.85 16.74 4.06
CA LEU A 112 -5.62 16.97 4.80
C LEU A 112 -4.37 16.53 4.02
N VAL A 113 -3.20 16.85 4.54
CA VAL A 113 -1.89 16.45 4.02
C VAL A 113 -1.10 15.74 5.11
N GLY A 114 -0.52 14.60 4.76
CA GLY A 114 0.48 13.89 5.56
C GLY A 114 1.77 13.70 4.77
N HIS A 115 2.83 13.32 5.47
CA HIS A 115 4.18 13.27 4.94
C HIS A 115 4.78 11.87 5.10
N GLU A 116 5.42 11.36 4.06
CA GLU A 116 6.22 10.14 4.11
C GLU A 116 7.45 10.31 3.21
N TRP A 117 8.65 10.02 3.74
CA TRP A 117 9.92 10.21 3.03
C TRP A 117 10.11 11.65 2.48
N GLY A 118 9.58 12.65 3.17
CA GLY A 118 9.60 14.06 2.75
C GLY A 118 8.66 14.39 1.57
N LEU A 119 7.72 13.51 1.24
CA LEU A 119 6.73 13.70 0.18
C LEU A 119 5.36 13.97 0.78
N ASN A 120 4.59 14.84 0.12
CA ASN A 120 3.24 15.18 0.53
C ASN A 120 2.22 14.17 -0.03
N TYR A 121 1.30 13.70 0.81
CA TYR A 121 0.22 12.81 0.44
C TYR A 121 -1.13 13.37 0.87
N ARG A 122 -2.14 13.24 0.01
CA ARG A 122 -3.53 13.53 0.34
C ARG A 122 -4.04 12.51 1.35
N ILE A 123 -4.57 13.00 2.47
CA ILE A 123 -5.16 12.20 3.54
C ILE A 123 -6.64 12.52 3.67
N ARG A 124 -7.46 11.47 3.80
CA ARG A 124 -8.89 11.54 4.08
C ARG A 124 -9.26 10.40 5.02
N GLY A 125 -9.70 10.72 6.23
CA GLY A 125 -10.11 9.71 7.21
C GLY A 125 -11.44 9.05 6.86
N ARG A 126 -12.26 9.78 6.10
CA ARG A 126 -13.52 9.32 5.52
C ARG A 126 -13.59 9.65 4.03
N HIS A 127 -13.92 8.66 3.23
CA HIS A 127 -14.20 8.82 1.80
C HIS A 127 -15.13 7.69 1.32
N ALA A 128 -15.42 7.64 0.01
CA ALA A 128 -16.29 6.62 -0.58
C ALA A 128 -15.73 5.19 -0.44
N GLY A 129 -14.39 5.06 -0.37
CA GLY A 129 -13.67 3.81 -0.17
C GLY A 129 -13.79 3.25 1.24
N GLN A 130 -13.01 2.20 1.54
CA GLN A 130 -12.95 1.57 2.86
C GLN A 130 -11.58 1.65 3.50
N ASP A 131 -10.53 1.64 2.67
CA ASP A 131 -9.15 1.61 3.14
C ASP A 131 -8.53 3.01 3.04
N PRO A 132 -7.60 3.34 3.96
CA PRO A 132 -6.91 4.62 3.95
C PRO A 132 -6.20 4.88 2.61
N LEU A 133 -6.10 6.16 2.23
CA LEU A 133 -5.48 6.58 0.97
C LEU A 133 -3.98 6.27 0.84
N LEU A 134 -3.33 5.77 1.89
CA LEU A 134 -1.93 5.34 1.89
C LEU A 134 -1.77 4.10 2.77
N PHE A 135 -1.30 2.98 2.19
CA PHE A 135 -0.98 1.77 2.95
C PHE A 135 0.41 1.88 3.58
N LEU A 136 0.47 2.06 4.90
CA LEU A 136 1.71 2.37 5.63
C LEU A 136 2.68 1.19 5.75
N ASP A 137 2.19 -0.05 5.66
CA ASP A 137 3.03 -1.26 5.67
C ASP A 137 3.98 -1.34 4.46
N LEU A 138 3.62 -0.68 3.35
CA LEU A 138 4.43 -0.58 2.15
C LEU A 138 5.42 0.62 2.17
N ARG A 139 5.57 1.33 3.30
CA ARG A 139 6.48 2.49 3.44
C ARG A 139 7.93 2.16 3.10
N ASN A 140 8.43 1.01 3.56
CA ASN A 140 9.79 0.60 3.27
C ASN A 140 10.02 0.34 1.77
N ALA A 141 9.03 -0.25 1.08
CA ALA A 141 9.11 -0.47 -0.37
C ALA A 141 9.10 0.85 -1.14
N ARG A 142 8.28 1.83 -0.72
CA ARG A 142 8.31 3.19 -1.26
C ARG A 142 9.67 3.87 -1.05
N GLY A 143 10.24 3.76 0.14
CA GLY A 143 11.59 4.26 0.45
C GLY A 143 12.67 3.61 -0.42
N TRP A 144 12.60 2.28 -0.61
CA TRP A 144 13.51 1.56 -1.49
C TRP A 144 13.40 2.05 -2.94
N VAL A 145 12.17 2.20 -3.46
CA VAL A 145 11.94 2.72 -4.81
C VAL A 145 12.52 4.13 -4.96
N LYS A 146 12.25 5.03 -4.00
CA LYS A 146 12.83 6.38 -4.00
C LYS A 146 14.37 6.36 -4.08
N ALA A 147 15.03 5.46 -3.35
CA ALA A 147 16.48 5.36 -3.37
C ALA A 147 17.07 4.75 -4.67
N HIS A 148 16.28 3.99 -5.45
CA HIS A 148 16.77 3.18 -6.56
C HIS A 148 16.17 3.53 -7.94
N SER A 149 15.42 4.62 -8.03
CA SER A 149 14.73 5.05 -9.26
C SER A 149 15.53 5.99 -10.17
N ALA A 150 16.67 6.53 -9.72
CA ALA A 150 17.42 7.53 -10.47
C ALA A 150 17.71 7.10 -11.92
N GLY A 151 17.23 7.91 -12.88
CA GLY A 151 17.42 7.69 -14.32
C GLY A 151 16.64 6.51 -14.92
N LYS A 152 15.84 5.77 -14.14
CA LYS A 152 15.12 4.56 -14.58
C LYS A 152 13.72 4.85 -15.10
N SER A 153 13.21 3.98 -15.95
CA SER A 153 11.76 3.87 -16.22
C SER A 153 11.07 3.01 -15.18
N VAL A 154 9.96 3.50 -14.64
CA VAL A 154 9.24 2.82 -13.56
C VAL A 154 7.80 2.50 -13.97
N LEU A 155 7.39 1.24 -13.78
CA LEU A 155 6.01 0.79 -13.93
C LEU A 155 5.45 0.36 -12.57
N ASN A 156 4.42 1.05 -12.11
CA ASN A 156 3.71 0.76 -10.87
C ASN A 156 2.37 0.09 -11.19
N LEU A 157 2.26 -1.21 -10.95
CA LEU A 157 1.07 -2.03 -11.25
C LEU A 157 0.21 -2.15 -9.99
N PHE A 158 -1.12 -2.06 -10.16
CA PHE A 158 -2.05 -1.91 -9.04
C PHE A 158 -1.71 -0.66 -8.23
N ALA A 159 -1.51 0.45 -8.96
CA ALA A 159 -0.88 1.65 -8.43
C ALA A 159 -1.62 2.30 -7.25
N TYR A 160 -2.90 1.99 -7.06
CA TYR A 160 -3.76 2.59 -6.05
C TYR A 160 -3.68 4.13 -6.16
N THR A 161 -3.41 4.82 -5.05
CA THR A 161 -3.20 6.28 -4.98
C THR A 161 -1.81 6.71 -5.43
N CYS A 162 -1.10 5.84 -6.17
CA CYS A 162 0.15 6.10 -6.86
C CYS A 162 1.35 6.41 -5.94
N GLY A 163 1.33 5.97 -4.68
CA GLY A 163 2.38 6.33 -3.71
C GLY A 163 3.78 5.81 -4.08
N VAL A 164 3.87 4.63 -4.71
CA VAL A 164 5.13 4.11 -5.26
C VAL A 164 5.60 4.94 -6.45
N GLY A 165 4.69 5.31 -7.35
CA GLY A 165 5.00 6.19 -8.47
C GLY A 165 5.53 7.56 -8.03
N LEU A 166 4.90 8.15 -7.01
CA LEU A 166 5.35 9.42 -6.43
C LEU A 166 6.77 9.29 -5.84
N SER A 167 7.04 8.19 -5.13
CA SER A 167 8.36 7.88 -4.59
C SER A 167 9.41 7.72 -5.69
N ALA A 168 9.05 7.06 -6.79
CA ALA A 168 9.91 6.92 -7.96
C ALA A 168 10.24 8.26 -8.62
N ALA A 169 9.24 9.13 -8.79
CA ALA A 169 9.43 10.47 -9.34
C ALA A 169 10.38 11.31 -8.45
N ALA A 170 10.18 11.25 -7.13
CA ALA A 170 11.08 11.88 -6.16
C ALA A 170 12.49 11.26 -6.12
N GLY A 171 12.61 9.98 -6.46
CA GLY A 171 13.87 9.28 -6.62
C GLY A 171 14.63 9.60 -7.91
N GLY A 172 14.10 10.50 -8.74
CA GLY A 172 14.72 10.89 -10.00
C GLY A 172 14.48 9.91 -11.16
N ALA A 173 13.38 9.16 -11.14
CA ALA A 173 12.95 8.37 -12.30
C ALA A 173 12.88 9.23 -13.57
N ARG A 174 13.35 8.67 -14.69
CA ARG A 174 13.23 9.30 -16.01
C ARG A 174 11.77 9.34 -16.48
N GLU A 175 11.00 8.32 -16.11
CA GLU A 175 9.57 8.23 -16.36
C GLU A 175 8.90 7.32 -15.34
N VAL A 176 7.63 7.62 -15.02
CA VAL A 176 6.81 6.82 -14.11
C VAL A 176 5.46 6.58 -14.77
N CYS A 177 5.07 5.31 -14.86
CA CYS A 177 3.75 4.88 -15.33
C CYS A 177 3.00 4.20 -14.18
N ASN A 178 1.93 4.84 -13.71
CA ASN A 178 1.01 4.27 -12.74
C ASN A 178 -0.17 3.62 -13.46
N LEU A 179 -0.43 2.36 -13.15
CA LEU A 179 -1.53 1.60 -13.72
C LEU A 179 -2.47 1.09 -12.63
N ASP A 180 -3.74 1.50 -12.70
CA ASP A 180 -4.77 1.03 -11.80
C ASP A 180 -6.12 0.91 -12.53
N PHE A 181 -7.01 0.07 -12.00
CA PHE A 181 -8.36 -0.09 -12.54
C PHE A 181 -9.28 1.04 -12.10
N ALA A 182 -9.13 1.54 -10.87
CA ALA A 182 -10.02 2.50 -10.27
C ALA A 182 -9.60 3.94 -10.58
N GLU A 183 -10.42 4.62 -11.38
CA GLU A 183 -10.21 6.04 -11.72
C GLU A 183 -10.14 6.93 -10.48
N GLY A 184 -10.96 6.66 -9.46
CA GLY A 184 -10.93 7.41 -8.21
C GLY A 184 -9.57 7.33 -7.49
N ASN A 185 -8.90 6.18 -7.54
CA ASN A 185 -7.57 6.02 -6.94
C ASN A 185 -6.52 6.80 -7.74
N LEU A 186 -6.58 6.73 -9.08
CA LEU A 186 -5.70 7.52 -9.95
C LEU A 186 -5.93 9.04 -9.79
N ALA A 187 -7.16 9.48 -9.54
CA ALA A 187 -7.47 10.87 -9.26
C ALA A 187 -6.76 11.35 -7.98
N VAL A 188 -6.80 10.57 -6.90
CA VAL A 188 -6.01 10.85 -5.69
C VAL A 188 -4.50 10.82 -6.00
N GLY A 189 -4.05 9.91 -6.85
CA GLY A 189 -2.65 9.89 -7.34
C GLY A 189 -2.24 11.17 -8.07
N ARG A 190 -3.16 11.80 -8.82
CA ARG A 190 -2.92 13.11 -9.46
C ARG A 190 -2.85 14.22 -8.42
N GLU A 191 -3.72 14.21 -7.42
CA GLU A 191 -3.63 15.15 -6.28
C GLU A 191 -2.29 15.03 -5.56
N ASN A 192 -1.82 13.80 -5.31
CA ASN A 192 -0.50 13.55 -4.73
C ASN A 192 0.62 14.16 -5.57
N GLY A 193 0.55 14.06 -6.91
CA GLY A 193 1.47 14.76 -7.80
C GLY A 193 1.39 16.29 -7.67
N GLN A 194 0.18 16.85 -7.58
CA GLN A 194 -0.05 18.30 -7.43
C GLN A 194 0.48 18.85 -6.09
N LEU A 195 0.41 18.05 -5.02
CA LEU A 195 0.97 18.39 -3.71
C LEU A 195 2.51 18.42 -3.72
N ASN A 196 3.16 17.91 -4.77
CA ASN A 196 4.62 17.87 -4.93
C ASN A 196 5.05 18.50 -6.28
N PRO A 197 4.81 19.81 -6.48
CA PRO A 197 4.92 20.47 -7.81
C PRO A 197 6.34 20.53 -8.38
N HIS A 198 7.36 20.23 -7.57
CA HIS A 198 8.76 20.18 -7.98
C HIS A 198 9.16 18.84 -8.63
N LEU A 199 8.29 17.83 -8.56
CA LEU A 199 8.56 16.50 -9.12
C LEU A 199 8.21 16.43 -10.61
N PRO A 200 8.89 15.57 -11.38
CA PRO A 200 8.50 15.26 -12.75
C PRO A 200 7.06 14.74 -12.85
N ALA A 201 6.39 15.04 -13.97
CA ALA A 201 5.06 14.54 -14.23
C ALA A 201 5.04 13.00 -14.33
N MET A 202 4.03 12.38 -13.74
CA MET A 202 3.78 10.94 -13.84
C MET A 202 2.68 10.64 -14.85
N GLN A 203 2.74 9.47 -15.48
CA GLN A 203 1.66 8.93 -16.31
C GLN A 203 0.68 8.12 -15.46
N PHE A 204 -0.60 8.20 -15.81
CA PHE A 204 -1.69 7.50 -15.13
C PHE A 204 -2.54 6.78 -16.17
N VAL A 205 -2.56 5.46 -16.12
CA VAL A 205 -3.25 4.59 -17.07
C VAL A 205 -4.38 3.87 -16.34
N GLN A 206 -5.61 4.29 -16.62
CA GLN A 206 -6.79 3.54 -16.18
C GLN A 206 -6.96 2.31 -17.07
N SER A 207 -6.70 1.13 -16.51
CA SER A 207 -6.88 -0.13 -17.24
C SER A 207 -7.02 -1.30 -16.27
N ASP A 208 -7.66 -2.36 -16.74
CA ASP A 208 -7.51 -3.65 -16.09
C ASP A 208 -6.07 -4.15 -16.23
N TYR A 209 -5.56 -4.78 -15.17
CA TYR A 209 -4.22 -5.34 -15.13
C TYR A 209 -3.92 -6.26 -16.31
N PHE A 210 -4.80 -7.22 -16.60
CA PHE A 210 -4.55 -8.29 -17.57
C PHE A 210 -4.34 -7.79 -19.00
N PRO A 211 -5.24 -6.99 -19.61
CA PRO A 211 -5.02 -6.48 -20.96
C PRO A 211 -3.82 -5.54 -21.00
N ALA A 212 -3.55 -4.76 -19.96
CA ALA A 212 -2.42 -3.84 -19.96
C ALA A 212 -1.06 -4.55 -19.87
N ILE A 213 -0.86 -5.38 -18.85
CA ILE A 213 0.43 -6.04 -18.64
C ILE A 213 0.77 -7.01 -19.78
N ARG A 214 -0.25 -7.64 -20.39
CA ARG A 214 -0.03 -8.53 -21.53
C ARG A 214 0.41 -7.76 -22.76
N GLN A 215 -0.15 -6.58 -23.04
CA GLN A 215 0.33 -5.71 -24.13
C GLN A 215 1.77 -5.29 -23.90
N LEU A 216 2.11 -4.79 -22.70
CA LEU A 216 3.46 -4.39 -22.34
C LEU A 216 4.46 -5.57 -22.49
N ALA A 217 4.05 -6.76 -22.07
CA ALA A 217 4.84 -8.00 -22.16
C ALA A 217 4.88 -8.63 -23.58
N GLY A 218 4.21 -8.06 -24.59
CA GLY A 218 4.12 -8.66 -25.93
C GLY A 218 3.33 -9.98 -25.98
N LEU A 219 2.45 -10.21 -25.01
CA LEU A 219 1.60 -11.40 -24.93
C LEU A 219 0.22 -11.15 -25.55
N PRO A 220 -0.39 -12.15 -26.22
CA PRO A 220 -1.70 -12.01 -26.81
C PRO A 220 -2.78 -11.86 -25.74
N ILE A 221 -3.78 -10.99 -25.93
CA ILE A 221 -4.95 -10.92 -25.04
C ILE A 221 -5.90 -12.07 -25.40
N THR A 222 -6.10 -13.00 -24.46
CA THR A 222 -6.96 -14.16 -24.67
C THR A 222 -8.42 -13.78 -24.51
N GLN A 223 -9.23 -14.02 -25.55
CA GLN A 223 -10.68 -13.84 -25.53
C GLN A 223 -11.35 -15.21 -25.66
N ARG A 224 -12.27 -15.55 -24.74
CA ARG A 224 -13.05 -16.78 -24.88
C ARG A 224 -14.04 -16.64 -26.03
N ARG A 225 -14.29 -17.72 -26.78
CA ARG A 225 -15.25 -17.72 -27.90
C ARG A 225 -16.63 -17.27 -27.39
N GLY A 226 -17.18 -16.22 -28.00
CA GLY A 226 -18.48 -15.64 -27.62
C GLY A 226 -18.44 -14.61 -26.47
N GLN A 227 -17.29 -14.37 -25.83
CA GLN A 227 -17.14 -13.34 -24.81
C GLN A 227 -16.79 -12.00 -25.45
N LYS A 228 -17.61 -10.96 -25.25
CA LYS A 228 -17.22 -9.58 -25.62
C LYS A 228 -16.41 -8.96 -24.49
N LEU A 229 -15.18 -8.57 -24.77
CA LEU A 229 -14.35 -7.87 -23.78
C LEU A 229 -14.75 -6.38 -23.68
N PRO A 230 -14.69 -5.77 -22.48
CA PRO A 230 -14.78 -4.32 -22.33
C PRO A 230 -13.70 -3.60 -23.14
N SER A 231 -13.89 -2.30 -23.39
CA SER A 231 -12.84 -1.45 -23.96
C SER A 231 -11.64 -1.36 -23.01
N TYR A 232 -10.43 -1.32 -23.55
CA TYR A 232 -9.19 -1.11 -22.82
C TYR A 232 -8.24 -0.26 -23.67
N PRO A 233 -7.37 0.56 -23.05
CA PRO A 233 -6.40 1.37 -23.77
C PRO A 233 -5.42 0.48 -24.54
N ARG A 234 -5.02 0.94 -25.73
CA ARG A 234 -3.94 0.31 -26.49
C ARG A 234 -2.60 0.77 -25.93
N LEU A 235 -1.76 -0.20 -25.58
CA LEU A 235 -0.41 0.03 -25.10
C LEU A 235 0.57 -0.68 -26.03
N GLU A 236 1.70 -0.05 -26.30
CA GLU A 236 2.77 -0.66 -27.07
C GLU A 236 3.57 -1.63 -26.18
N GLN A 237 4.13 -2.67 -26.79
CA GLN A 237 5.05 -3.57 -26.10
C GLN A 237 6.23 -2.77 -25.58
N ARG A 238 6.52 -2.90 -24.28
CA ARG A 238 7.54 -2.10 -23.62
C ARG A 238 8.02 -2.76 -22.34
N GLN A 239 9.31 -2.60 -22.07
CA GLN A 239 9.92 -3.01 -20.81
C GLN A 239 10.31 -1.79 -19.95
N TYR A 240 10.34 -1.99 -18.64
CA TYR A 240 10.69 -0.98 -17.64
C TYR A 240 11.88 -1.42 -16.78
N ASP A 241 12.74 -0.46 -16.42
CA ASP A 241 13.94 -0.69 -15.62
C ASP A 241 13.58 -1.10 -14.17
N LEU A 242 12.44 -0.64 -13.66
CA LEU A 242 11.88 -1.01 -12.36
C LEU A 242 10.37 -1.26 -12.50
N VAL A 243 9.89 -2.41 -12.05
CA VAL A 243 8.47 -2.77 -12.00
C VAL A 243 8.07 -3.06 -10.55
N LEU A 244 6.94 -2.52 -10.09
CA LEU A 244 6.30 -2.90 -8.83
C LEU A 244 4.99 -3.65 -9.14
N LEU A 245 4.79 -4.80 -8.48
CA LEU A 245 3.62 -5.65 -8.56
C LEU A 245 3.03 -5.85 -7.15
N ASP A 246 1.98 -5.10 -6.81
CA ASP A 246 1.27 -5.19 -5.53
C ASP A 246 -0.23 -5.49 -5.69
N PRO A 247 -0.59 -6.73 -6.08
CA PRO A 247 -1.96 -7.07 -6.40
C PRO A 247 -2.87 -7.21 -5.16
N PRO A 248 -4.18 -6.90 -5.27
CA PRO A 248 -5.12 -7.18 -4.19
C PRO A 248 -5.31 -8.69 -4.00
N ALA A 249 -5.54 -9.15 -2.77
CA ALA A 249 -5.75 -10.56 -2.41
C ALA A 249 -6.66 -11.34 -3.38
N TRP A 250 -7.78 -10.72 -3.78
CA TRP A 250 -8.69 -11.26 -4.77
C TRP A 250 -9.40 -10.12 -5.52
N ALA A 251 -9.47 -10.23 -6.84
CA ALA A 251 -10.28 -9.35 -7.68
C ALA A 251 -10.75 -10.09 -8.94
N LYS A 252 -11.94 -9.76 -9.44
CA LYS A 252 -12.49 -10.38 -10.65
C LYS A 252 -12.90 -9.33 -11.65
N SER A 253 -12.54 -9.56 -12.91
CA SER A 253 -12.96 -8.73 -14.05
C SER A 253 -13.38 -9.58 -15.23
N ALA A 254 -13.75 -8.92 -16.34
CA ALA A 254 -14.02 -9.60 -17.60
C ALA A 254 -12.77 -10.24 -18.23
N PHE A 255 -11.57 -9.80 -17.86
CA PHE A 255 -10.30 -10.27 -18.44
C PHE A 255 -9.67 -11.41 -17.66
N GLY A 256 -10.00 -11.56 -16.39
CA GLY A 256 -9.43 -12.60 -15.55
C GLY A 256 -9.82 -12.49 -14.08
N THR A 257 -9.14 -13.26 -13.25
CA THR A 257 -9.27 -13.23 -11.80
C THR A 257 -7.88 -13.11 -11.20
N VAL A 258 -7.68 -12.09 -10.38
CA VAL A 258 -6.53 -11.96 -9.49
C VAL A 258 -6.83 -12.86 -8.29
N ASP A 259 -5.97 -13.85 -8.04
CA ASP A 259 -6.05 -14.75 -6.89
C ASP A 259 -4.64 -14.99 -6.37
N LEU A 260 -4.25 -14.26 -5.32
CA LEU A 260 -2.90 -14.33 -4.76
C LEU A 260 -2.57 -15.70 -4.15
N LEU A 261 -3.59 -16.49 -3.80
CA LEU A 261 -3.38 -17.80 -3.19
C LEU A 261 -3.16 -18.87 -4.25
N ARG A 262 -4.01 -18.87 -5.29
CA ARG A 262 -4.09 -20.00 -6.23
C ARG A 262 -3.35 -19.75 -7.53
N ASP A 263 -3.18 -18.48 -7.93
CA ASP A 263 -2.68 -18.15 -9.26
C ASP A 263 -1.83 -16.86 -9.30
N TYR A 264 -0.86 -16.74 -8.39
CA TYR A 264 0.09 -15.62 -8.41
C TYR A 264 0.92 -15.59 -9.71
N GLN A 265 1.19 -16.75 -10.29
CA GLN A 265 2.05 -16.88 -11.48
C GLN A 265 1.45 -16.24 -12.74
N SER A 266 0.11 -16.19 -12.87
CA SER A 266 -0.54 -15.50 -14.00
C SER A 266 -0.35 -13.99 -13.94
N LEU A 267 -0.12 -13.43 -12.74
CA LEU A 267 0.25 -12.04 -12.53
C LEU A 267 1.75 -11.84 -12.75
N LEU A 268 2.56 -12.71 -12.15
CA LEU A 268 4.01 -12.56 -12.12
C LEU A 268 4.67 -12.71 -13.50
N LYS A 269 4.28 -13.72 -14.29
CA LYS A 269 4.89 -13.98 -15.60
C LYS A 269 4.88 -12.76 -16.54
N PRO A 270 3.75 -12.10 -16.81
CA PRO A 270 3.76 -10.93 -17.68
C PRO A 270 4.50 -9.74 -17.06
N ALA A 271 4.49 -9.58 -15.72
CA ALA A 271 5.28 -8.54 -15.05
C ALA A 271 6.80 -8.76 -15.24
N LEU A 272 7.29 -10.00 -15.13
CA LEU A 272 8.68 -10.37 -15.43
C LEU A 272 9.07 -10.03 -16.87
N LEU A 273 8.18 -10.30 -17.84
CA LEU A 273 8.42 -10.02 -19.26
C LEU A 273 8.36 -8.52 -19.59
N ALA A 274 7.59 -7.74 -18.82
CA ALA A 274 7.53 -6.29 -18.89
C ALA A 274 8.66 -5.59 -18.09
N THR A 275 9.50 -6.35 -17.39
CA THR A 275 10.71 -5.84 -16.74
C THR A 275 11.87 -5.91 -17.73
N ALA A 276 12.73 -4.90 -17.78
CA ALA A 276 13.89 -4.88 -18.67
C ALA A 276 14.93 -5.94 -18.28
N ASP A 277 15.78 -6.31 -19.21
CA ASP A 277 16.96 -7.13 -18.90
C ASP A 277 17.87 -6.34 -17.96
N ASN A 278 18.38 -6.98 -16.91
CA ASN A 278 19.04 -6.31 -15.78
C ASN A 278 18.16 -5.34 -14.96
N GLY A 279 16.86 -5.33 -15.21
CA GLY A 279 15.89 -4.55 -14.44
C GLY A 279 15.55 -5.19 -13.09
N VAL A 280 14.74 -4.47 -12.33
CA VAL A 280 14.26 -4.90 -11.01
C VAL A 280 12.76 -5.10 -11.02
N LEU A 281 12.29 -6.23 -10.50
CA LEU A 281 10.89 -6.46 -10.19
C LEU A 281 10.71 -6.55 -8.67
N ILE A 282 9.94 -5.63 -8.09
CA ILE A 282 9.48 -5.71 -6.72
C ILE A 282 8.10 -6.34 -6.75
N CYS A 283 7.90 -7.46 -6.07
CA CYS A 283 6.62 -8.13 -5.98
C CYS A 283 6.17 -8.26 -4.53
N CYS A 284 4.86 -8.15 -4.31
CA CYS A 284 4.25 -8.19 -3.00
C CYS A 284 3.21 -9.31 -2.89
N ASN A 285 3.02 -9.82 -1.66
CA ASN A 285 1.93 -10.72 -1.31
C ASN A 285 1.49 -10.46 0.14
N ASN A 286 0.25 -10.01 0.31
CA ASN A 286 -0.34 -9.61 1.60
C ASN A 286 -1.17 -10.71 2.29
N LEU A 287 -1.20 -11.94 1.76
CA LEU A 287 -2.00 -13.03 2.35
C LEU A 287 -1.30 -13.64 3.56
N ALA A 288 -1.76 -13.35 4.78
CA ALA A 288 -1.19 -13.89 6.03
C ALA A 288 -0.96 -15.42 6.03
N LYS A 289 -1.85 -16.20 5.38
CA LYS A 289 -1.75 -17.67 5.29
C LYS A 289 -0.66 -18.20 4.35
N VAL A 290 0.02 -17.33 3.61
CA VAL A 290 1.08 -17.70 2.67
C VAL A 290 2.42 -17.44 3.36
N ALA A 291 3.20 -18.51 3.58
CA ALA A 291 4.55 -18.41 4.12
C ALA A 291 5.50 -17.76 3.09
N LEU A 292 6.44 -16.95 3.58
CA LEU A 292 7.41 -16.24 2.73
C LEU A 292 8.27 -17.18 1.90
N ASP A 293 8.81 -18.24 2.51
CA ASP A 293 9.72 -19.16 1.84
C ASP A 293 9.03 -19.92 0.70
N ASP A 294 7.83 -20.46 0.95
CA ASP A 294 7.02 -21.14 -0.07
C ASP A 294 6.70 -20.22 -1.25
N TRP A 295 6.31 -18.98 -0.96
CA TRP A 295 6.01 -18.01 -2.00
C TRP A 295 7.26 -17.57 -2.77
N ARG A 296 8.40 -17.38 -2.09
CA ARG A 296 9.68 -17.09 -2.74
C ARG A 296 10.08 -18.19 -3.71
N GLU A 297 9.99 -19.46 -3.31
CA GLU A 297 10.27 -20.59 -4.21
C GLU A 297 9.34 -20.59 -5.43
N GLN A 298 8.04 -20.30 -5.22
CA GLN A 298 7.08 -20.18 -6.31
C GLN A 298 7.46 -19.06 -7.29
N VAL A 299 7.89 -17.90 -6.77
CA VAL A 299 8.33 -16.73 -7.54
C VAL A 299 9.58 -17.06 -8.37
N LEU A 300 10.63 -17.58 -7.74
CA LEU A 300 11.90 -17.92 -8.41
C LEU A 300 11.69 -18.97 -9.50
N ARG A 301 10.90 -20.01 -9.23
CA ARG A 301 10.56 -21.03 -10.22
C ARG A 301 9.74 -20.48 -11.38
N CYS A 302 8.87 -19.49 -11.13
CA CYS A 302 8.11 -18.83 -12.19
C CYS A 302 9.03 -18.00 -13.09
N ALA A 303 9.98 -17.28 -12.51
CA ALA A 303 10.98 -16.49 -13.21
C ALA A 303 11.87 -17.36 -14.11
N GLU A 304 12.39 -18.47 -13.58
CA GLU A 304 13.16 -19.46 -14.34
C GLU A 304 12.37 -20.00 -15.55
N LYS A 305 11.14 -20.45 -15.33
CA LYS A 305 10.25 -20.97 -16.40
C LYS A 305 9.85 -19.91 -17.44
N ALA A 306 9.88 -18.64 -17.06
CA ALA A 306 9.60 -17.54 -17.98
C ALA A 306 10.82 -17.15 -18.83
N GLY A 307 11.98 -17.79 -18.62
CA GLY A 307 13.25 -17.42 -19.27
C GLY A 307 13.81 -16.10 -18.73
N ARG A 308 13.47 -15.75 -17.49
CA ARG A 308 13.85 -14.51 -16.80
C ARG A 308 14.46 -14.85 -15.43
N PRO A 309 15.59 -15.58 -15.39
CA PRO A 309 16.15 -16.07 -14.13
C PRO A 309 16.51 -14.91 -13.20
N VAL A 310 16.25 -15.07 -11.91
CA VAL A 310 16.60 -14.07 -10.90
C VAL A 310 18.06 -14.27 -10.49
N ARG A 311 18.89 -13.25 -10.70
CA ARG A 311 20.32 -13.26 -10.34
C ARG A 311 20.54 -13.05 -8.86
N GLU A 312 19.77 -12.13 -8.28
CA GLU A 312 19.81 -11.79 -6.86
C GLU A 312 18.39 -11.44 -6.40
N TRP A 313 18.08 -11.80 -5.16
CA TRP A 313 16.84 -11.38 -4.51
C TRP A 313 17.11 -10.97 -3.07
N GLN A 314 16.25 -10.09 -2.58
CA GLN A 314 16.23 -9.67 -1.18
C GLN A 314 14.78 -9.62 -0.69
N VAL A 315 14.61 -9.92 0.60
CA VAL A 315 13.33 -9.73 1.30
C VAL A 315 13.34 -8.34 1.90
N LEU A 316 12.27 -7.59 1.64
CA LEU A 316 12.05 -6.30 2.30
C LEU A 316 10.91 -6.46 3.31
N THR A 317 11.23 -6.23 4.59
CA THR A 317 10.25 -6.32 5.67
C THR A 317 9.45 -5.01 5.79
N PRO A 318 8.20 -5.07 6.29
CA PRO A 318 7.48 -3.87 6.71
C PRO A 318 8.24 -3.06 7.75
N GLY A 319 7.82 -1.81 7.95
CA GLY A 319 8.37 -0.95 9.00
C GLY A 319 8.18 -1.55 10.40
N GLN A 320 9.05 -1.20 11.35
CA GLN A 320 8.96 -1.71 12.74
C GLN A 320 7.67 -1.26 13.46
N ASP A 321 6.96 -0.28 12.92
CA ASP A 321 5.63 0.12 13.36
C ASP A 321 4.55 -0.95 13.06
N PHE A 322 4.85 -1.92 12.20
CA PHE A 322 4.08 -3.14 11.93
C PHE A 322 4.76 -4.40 12.52
N PRO A 323 4.77 -4.56 13.86
CA PRO A 323 5.42 -5.70 14.50
C PRO A 323 4.76 -7.02 14.10
N SER A 324 5.52 -8.11 14.18
CA SER A 324 5.04 -9.49 13.99
C SER A 324 5.83 -10.40 14.91
N LEU A 325 5.20 -10.87 15.98
CA LEU A 325 5.85 -11.66 17.05
C LEU A 325 6.33 -13.03 16.56
N ASP A 326 5.61 -13.59 15.58
CA ASP A 326 5.93 -14.86 14.90
C ASP A 326 6.90 -14.69 13.73
N GLN A 327 7.36 -13.45 13.46
CA GLN A 327 8.21 -13.09 12.33
C GLN A 327 7.60 -13.47 10.96
N GLN A 328 6.28 -13.57 10.89
CA GLN A 328 5.52 -13.85 9.67
C GLN A 328 4.55 -12.70 9.38
N PRO A 329 5.07 -11.50 9.01
CA PRO A 329 4.21 -10.38 8.69
C PRO A 329 3.30 -10.73 7.49
N PRO A 330 2.03 -10.29 7.49
CA PRO A 330 1.12 -10.57 6.39
C PRO A 330 1.64 -10.13 5.02
N LEU A 331 2.26 -8.93 4.96
CA LEU A 331 2.93 -8.40 3.78
C LEU A 331 4.32 -9.03 3.63
N LYS A 332 4.50 -9.74 2.52
CA LYS A 332 5.81 -10.19 2.01
C LYS A 332 6.17 -9.34 0.81
N THR A 333 7.41 -8.86 0.76
CA THR A 333 7.96 -8.13 -0.37
C THR A 333 9.28 -8.78 -0.80
N LEU A 334 9.38 -9.13 -2.08
CA LEU A 334 10.61 -9.59 -2.70
C LEU A 334 11.06 -8.59 -3.76
N ILE A 335 12.33 -8.24 -3.73
CA ILE A 335 12.97 -7.45 -4.78
C ILE A 335 13.83 -8.42 -5.58
N LEU A 336 13.55 -8.54 -6.88
CA LEU A 336 14.18 -9.48 -7.79
C LEU A 336 15.03 -8.70 -8.80
N HIS A 337 16.31 -9.03 -8.89
CA HIS A 337 17.21 -8.52 -9.92
C HIS A 337 17.26 -9.56 -11.05
N LEU A 338 16.70 -9.21 -12.21
CA LEU A 338 16.63 -10.09 -13.39
C LEU A 338 17.93 -10.09 -14.18
#